data_AF-A0A0U5JG18-F1
#
_entry.id   AF-A0A0U5JG18-F1
#
_cell.length_a   1.000
_cell.length_b   1.000
_cell.length_c   1.000
_cell.angle_alpha   90.00
_cell.angle_beta   90.00
_cell.angle_gamma   90.00
#
_symmetry.space_group_name_H-M   'P 1'
#
loop_
_entity.id
_entity.type
_entity.pdbx_description
1 polymer ?
#
loop_
_entity_poly.entity_id
_entity_poly.type
_entity_poly.pdbx_seq_one_letter_code
_entity_poly.pdbx_strand_id
1 'polypeptide(L)'
;MPYLKNALAIEHVGSTAIPGLGGKGIIDIAVAVKQTDMEAAIPLLQSLGYEFRPTFSTPTRAYFVIFLPDPEETKRRYHLHLTYPESPDWHNLIAFRDHLLNNPQAVQDYAALKQQAALEANHDGEKYRKIKEPMFKAIIRKQENDCR
;
A
#
# COMPACT_ATOMS: atom_id res chain seq x y z
N MET A 1 0.24 -27.47 -2.19
CA MET A 1 0.13 -26.08 -2.72
C MET A 1 1.02 -25.18 -1.88
N PRO A 2 1.89 -24.35 -2.50
CA PRO A 2 2.66 -23.36 -1.75
C PRO A 2 1.75 -22.30 -1.14
N TYR A 3 2.05 -21.85 0.08
CA TYR A 3 1.38 -20.73 0.76
C TYR A 3 2.33 -20.14 1.79
N LEU A 4 2.14 -18.86 2.14
CA LEU A 4 2.98 -18.16 3.12
C LEU A 4 2.66 -18.65 4.53
N LYS A 5 3.50 -19.54 5.08
CA LYS A 5 3.24 -20.26 6.34
C LYS A 5 3.29 -19.40 7.61
N ASN A 6 3.90 -18.21 7.56
CA ASN A 6 4.23 -17.40 8.74
C ASN A 6 3.74 -15.95 8.63
N ALA A 7 2.58 -15.71 8.01
CA ALA A 7 1.98 -14.38 8.05
C ALA A 7 1.57 -14.05 9.50
N LEU A 8 2.16 -12.99 10.06
CA LEU A 8 1.85 -12.47 11.39
C LEU A 8 0.60 -11.58 11.35
N ALA A 9 0.43 -10.83 10.27
CA ALA A 9 -0.73 -9.98 10.04
C ALA A 9 -0.97 -9.76 8.55
N ILE A 10 -2.22 -9.54 8.17
CA ILE A 10 -2.64 -9.17 6.82
C ILE A 10 -3.65 -8.05 6.94
N GLU A 11 -3.38 -6.92 6.30
CA GLU A 11 -4.16 -5.70 6.44
C GLU A 11 -4.53 -5.13 5.06
N HIS A 12 -5.79 -4.75 4.88
CA HIS A 12 -6.20 -3.96 3.72
C HIS A 12 -5.75 -2.51 3.94
N VAL A 13 -4.95 -1.99 3.02
CA VAL A 13 -4.37 -0.65 3.07
C VAL A 13 -4.62 0.09 1.76
N GLY A 14 -4.02 1.28 1.63
CA GLY A 14 -4.18 2.11 0.43
C GLY A 14 -5.57 2.73 0.34
N SER A 15 -5.90 3.32 -0.82
CA SER A 15 -7.11 4.13 -0.95
C SER A 15 -8.41 3.33 -0.94
N THR A 16 -8.36 2.06 -1.36
CA THR A 16 -9.54 1.18 -1.39
C THR A 16 -9.95 0.71 0.00
N ALA A 17 -9.06 0.82 1.00
CA ALA A 17 -9.39 0.54 2.40
C ALA A 17 -10.17 1.69 3.08
N ILE A 18 -10.31 2.84 2.41
CA ILE A 18 -10.95 4.04 2.95
C ILE A 18 -12.30 4.25 2.24
N PRO A 19 -13.44 4.07 2.93
CA PRO A 19 -14.76 4.30 2.35
C PRO A 19 -14.90 5.72 1.78
N GLY A 20 -15.48 5.83 0.58
CA GLY A 20 -15.74 7.12 -0.08
C GLY A 20 -14.51 7.83 -0.66
N LEU A 21 -13.30 7.34 -0.43
CA LEU A 21 -12.08 8.00 -0.91
C LEU A 21 -11.87 7.83 -2.43
N GLY A 22 -12.42 6.77 -3.03
CA GLY A 22 -12.28 6.45 -4.46
C GLY A 22 -10.83 6.17 -4.90
N GLY A 23 -10.60 5.95 -6.20
CA GLY A 23 -9.26 5.75 -6.74
C GLY A 23 -9.22 4.91 -8.00
N LYS A 24 -8.05 4.34 -8.31
CA LYS A 24 -7.82 3.52 -9.51
C LYS A 24 -8.40 2.11 -9.44
N GLY A 25 -9.16 1.77 -8.39
CA GLY A 25 -9.69 0.42 -8.16
C GLY A 25 -8.65 -0.65 -7.77
N ILE A 26 -7.38 -0.24 -7.53
CA ILE A 26 -6.32 -1.17 -7.15
C ILE A 26 -6.41 -1.50 -5.66
N ILE A 27 -6.37 -2.78 -5.32
CA ILE A 27 -6.38 -3.24 -3.92
C ILE A 27 -4.94 -3.37 -3.42
N ASP A 28 -4.60 -2.64 -2.36
CA ASP A 28 -3.30 -2.70 -1.70
C ASP A 28 -3.40 -3.56 -0.42
N ILE A 29 -2.58 -4.58 -0.29
CA ILE A 29 -2.56 -5.50 0.86
C ILE A 29 -1.19 -5.42 1.52
N ALA A 30 -1.15 -5.14 2.83
CA ALA A 30 0.06 -5.25 3.63
C ALA A 30 0.11 -6.63 4.31
N VAL A 31 1.25 -7.31 4.21
CA VAL A 31 1.47 -8.62 4.84
C VAL A 31 2.71 -8.52 5.70
N ALA A 32 2.55 -8.75 7.01
CA ALA A 32 3.65 -8.83 7.94
C ALA A 32 4.12 -10.29 8.09
N VAL A 33 5.41 -10.52 7.99
CA VAL A 33 6.11 -11.76 8.39
C VAL A 33 7.19 -11.40 9.41
N LYS A 34 7.87 -12.38 10.00
CA LYS A 34 9.09 -12.10 10.75
C LYS A 34 10.12 -11.47 9.82
N GLN A 35 10.90 -10.50 10.32
CA GLN A 35 11.96 -9.88 9.52
C GLN A 35 12.92 -10.93 8.92
N THR A 36 13.24 -11.99 9.67
CA THR A 36 14.09 -13.11 9.22
C THR A 36 13.50 -13.92 8.06
N ASP A 37 12.18 -13.88 7.89
CA ASP A 37 11.47 -14.70 6.91
C ASP A 37 11.23 -13.93 5.59
N MET A 38 11.51 -12.63 5.57
CA MET A 38 11.29 -11.74 4.43
C MET A 38 11.97 -12.24 3.15
N GLU A 39 13.27 -12.53 3.20
CA GLU A 39 14.03 -12.95 2.02
C GLU A 39 13.52 -14.28 1.47
N ALA A 40 13.17 -15.23 2.35
CA ALA A 40 12.63 -16.53 1.96
C ALA A 40 11.19 -16.44 1.41
N ALA A 41 10.42 -15.44 1.82
CA ALA A 41 9.05 -15.23 1.37
C ALA A 41 8.97 -14.67 -0.06
N ILE A 42 10.00 -13.94 -0.54
CA ILE A 42 10.04 -13.39 -1.90
C ILE A 42 9.90 -14.48 -2.99
N PRO A 43 10.78 -15.50 -3.07
CA PRO A 43 10.67 -16.53 -4.10
C PRO A 43 9.39 -17.36 -3.97
N LEU A 44 8.87 -17.53 -2.74
CA LEU A 44 7.60 -18.19 -2.51
C LEU A 44 6.44 -17.42 -3.15
N LEU A 45 6.35 -16.10 -2.94
CA LEU A 45 5.33 -15.26 -3.57
C LEU A 45 5.47 -15.24 -5.09
N GLN A 46 6.70 -15.20 -5.62
CA GLN A 46 6.93 -15.31 -7.06
C GLN A 46 6.41 -16.63 -7.62
N SER A 47 6.59 -17.75 -6.91
CA SER A 47 6.06 -19.06 -7.33
C SER A 47 4.52 -19.11 -7.37
N LEU A 48 3.84 -18.17 -6.68
CA LEU A 48 2.39 -18.01 -6.66
C LEU A 48 1.89 -17.02 -7.74
N GLY A 49 2.78 -16.48 -8.57
CA GLY A 49 2.45 -15.56 -9.65
C GLY A 49 2.50 -14.07 -9.28
N TYR A 50 2.98 -13.72 -8.07
CA TYR A 50 3.24 -12.33 -7.71
C TYR A 50 4.52 -11.83 -8.40
N GLU A 51 4.40 -10.77 -9.16
CA GLU A 51 5.54 -10.12 -9.81
C GLU A 51 6.28 -9.24 -8.79
N PHE A 52 7.50 -9.62 -8.42
CA PHE A 52 8.35 -8.81 -7.55
C PHE A 52 8.88 -7.57 -8.27
N ARG A 53 8.80 -6.41 -7.61
CA ARG A 53 9.10 -5.09 -8.18
C ARG A 53 10.16 -4.37 -7.32
N PRO A 54 11.45 -4.67 -7.52
CA PRO A 54 12.53 -4.15 -6.66
C PRO A 54 12.66 -2.62 -6.71
N THR A 55 12.43 -1.99 -7.87
CA THR A 55 12.48 -0.52 -8.03
C THR A 55 11.48 0.23 -7.15
N PHE A 56 10.39 -0.43 -6.74
CA PHE A 56 9.34 0.12 -5.87
C PHE A 56 9.41 -0.44 -4.44
N SER A 57 10.42 -1.28 -4.17
CA SER A 57 10.69 -1.83 -2.85
C SER A 57 11.58 -0.87 -2.05
N THR A 58 11.54 -1.00 -0.73
CA THR A 58 12.40 -0.28 0.22
C THR A 58 13.25 -1.32 0.97
N PRO A 59 14.24 -0.91 1.78
CA PRO A 59 14.97 -1.84 2.65
C PRO A 59 14.07 -2.65 3.61
N THR A 60 12.87 -2.15 3.88
CA THR A 60 11.94 -2.71 4.86
C THR A 60 10.62 -3.21 4.27
N ARG A 61 10.47 -3.14 2.94
CA ARG A 61 9.26 -3.58 2.23
C ARG A 61 9.58 -4.12 0.85
N ALA A 62 9.21 -5.37 0.60
CA ALA A 62 9.19 -5.96 -0.73
C ALA A 62 7.83 -5.71 -1.38
N TYR A 63 7.84 -5.12 -2.58
CA TYR A 63 6.63 -4.74 -3.31
C TYR A 63 6.34 -5.70 -4.46
N PHE A 64 5.08 -6.12 -4.57
CA PHE A 64 4.63 -7.07 -5.58
C PHE A 64 3.36 -6.60 -6.28
N VAL A 65 3.17 -7.06 -7.51
CA VAL A 65 1.94 -6.86 -8.30
C VAL A 65 1.40 -8.20 -8.76
N ILE A 66 0.08 -8.38 -8.74
CA ILE A 66 -0.60 -9.52 -9.35
C ILE A 66 -1.92 -9.07 -9.99
N PHE A 67 -2.37 -9.81 -11.01
CA PHE A 67 -3.69 -9.64 -11.61
C PHE A 67 -4.49 -10.93 -11.38
N LEU A 68 -5.61 -10.83 -10.68
CA LEU A 68 -6.48 -11.96 -10.38
C LEU A 68 -7.82 -11.80 -11.11
N PRO A 69 -8.52 -12.89 -11.46
CA PRO A 69 -9.85 -12.83 -12.04
C PRO A 69 -10.80 -12.01 -11.15
N ASP A 70 -11.60 -11.16 -11.78
CA ASP A 70 -12.57 -10.31 -11.09
C ASP A 70 -13.89 -10.31 -11.86
N PRO A 71 -15.04 -10.49 -11.18
CA PRO A 71 -16.34 -10.61 -11.85
C PRO A 71 -16.81 -9.31 -12.51
N GLU A 72 -16.31 -8.14 -12.08
CA GLU A 72 -16.72 -6.83 -12.61
C GLU A 72 -15.76 -6.35 -13.72
N GLU A 73 -14.46 -6.65 -13.60
CA GLU A 73 -13.41 -6.09 -14.47
C GLU A 73 -12.67 -7.15 -15.32
N THR A 74 -13.13 -8.41 -15.35
CA THR A 74 -12.42 -9.60 -15.89
C THR A 74 -11.14 -9.94 -15.13
N LYS A 75 -10.28 -8.96 -14.87
CA LYS A 75 -9.12 -9.06 -13.97
C LYS A 75 -8.98 -7.78 -13.16
N ARG A 76 -8.71 -7.91 -11.87
CA ARG A 76 -8.38 -6.80 -10.98
C ARG A 76 -6.91 -6.87 -10.59
N ARG A 77 -6.31 -5.68 -10.47
CA ARG A 77 -4.92 -5.51 -10.05
C ARG A 77 -4.84 -5.43 -8.53
N TYR A 78 -3.87 -6.14 -7.97
CA TYR A 78 -3.54 -6.13 -6.55
C TYR A 78 -2.07 -5.76 -6.37
N HIS A 79 -1.81 -4.98 -5.32
CA HIS A 79 -0.49 -4.71 -4.82
C HIS A 79 -0.30 -5.43 -3.49
N LEU A 80 0.84 -6.08 -3.31
CA LEU A 80 1.20 -6.71 -2.06
C LEU A 80 2.47 -6.05 -1.52
N HIS A 81 2.37 -5.58 -0.28
CA HIS A 81 3.43 -4.94 0.50
C HIS A 81 3.87 -5.94 1.56
N LEU A 82 4.91 -6.73 1.26
CA LEU A 82 5.48 -7.68 2.21
C LEU A 82 6.46 -6.93 3.12
N THR A 83 6.26 -7.02 4.43
CA THR A 83 7.08 -6.31 5.43
C THR A 83 7.06 -7.06 6.78
N TYR A 84 7.46 -6.42 7.87
CA TYR A 84 7.46 -6.96 9.23
C TYR A 84 6.92 -5.93 10.23
N PRO A 85 6.37 -6.34 11.40
CA PRO A 85 5.59 -5.45 12.28
C PRO A 85 6.34 -4.20 12.76
N GLU A 86 7.64 -4.31 13.05
CA GLU A 86 8.45 -3.22 13.61
C GLU A 86 8.99 -2.28 12.51
N SER A 87 8.67 -2.55 11.25
CA SER A 87 9.23 -1.82 10.12
C SER A 87 8.58 -0.43 9.96
N PRO A 88 9.34 0.58 9.49
CA PRO A 88 8.77 1.88 9.19
C PRO A 88 7.72 1.81 8.09
N ASP A 89 7.86 0.92 7.10
CA ASP A 89 6.85 0.74 6.04
C ASP A 89 5.54 0.18 6.58
N TRP A 90 5.59 -0.78 7.52
CA TRP A 90 4.39 -1.32 8.16
C TRP A 90 3.67 -0.20 8.91
N HIS A 91 4.36 0.48 9.81
CA HIS A 91 3.79 1.59 10.58
C HIS A 91 3.21 2.68 9.67
N ASN A 92 3.92 3.06 8.61
CA ASN A 92 3.46 4.10 7.69
C ASN A 92 2.19 3.71 6.93
N LEU A 93 2.09 2.45 6.48
CA LEU A 93 0.90 1.96 5.77
C LEU A 93 -0.33 1.95 6.68
N ILE A 94 -0.17 1.47 7.93
CA ILE A 94 -1.25 1.41 8.92
C ILE A 94 -1.63 2.81 9.41
N ALA A 95 -0.65 3.62 9.83
CA ALA A 95 -0.87 4.99 10.30
C ALA A 95 -1.58 5.86 9.25
N PHE A 96 -1.19 5.73 7.98
CA PHE A 96 -1.85 6.46 6.89
C PHE A 96 -3.32 6.07 6.74
N ARG A 97 -3.62 4.76 6.76
CA ARG A 97 -4.99 4.25 6.69
C ARG A 97 -5.81 4.74 7.88
N ASP A 98 -5.30 4.51 9.09
CA ASP A 98 -6.01 4.79 10.33
C ASP A 98 -6.24 6.30 10.51
N HIS A 99 -5.28 7.14 10.09
CA HIS A 99 -5.48 8.58 10.06
C HIS A 99 -6.65 8.98 9.16
N LEU A 100 -6.74 8.44 7.94
CA LEU A 100 -7.82 8.77 7.03
C LEU A 100 -9.18 8.23 7.52
N LEU A 101 -9.23 7.02 8.10
CA LEU A 101 -10.47 6.49 8.67
C LEU A 101 -11.00 7.35 9.81
N ASN A 102 -10.13 7.95 10.62
CA ASN A 102 -10.51 8.76 11.77
C ASN A 102 -10.68 10.26 11.47
N ASN A 103 -10.35 10.72 10.25
CA ASN A 103 -10.38 12.14 9.89
C ASN A 103 -11.12 12.38 8.57
N PRO A 104 -12.45 12.59 8.60
CA PRO A 104 -13.24 12.83 7.39
C PRO A 104 -12.74 14.00 6.54
N GLN A 105 -12.24 15.08 7.16
CA GLN A 105 -11.65 16.20 6.43
C GLN A 105 -10.37 15.79 5.68
N ALA A 106 -9.51 14.97 6.29
CA ALA A 106 -8.31 14.47 5.63
C ALA A 106 -8.64 13.57 4.43
N VAL A 107 -9.75 12.83 4.48
CA VAL A 107 -10.26 12.06 3.33
C VAL A 107 -10.62 13.01 2.17
N GLN A 108 -11.33 14.10 2.45
CA GLN A 108 -11.70 15.09 1.43
C GLN A 108 -10.46 15.76 0.83
N ASP A 109 -9.54 16.21 1.67
CA ASP A 109 -8.30 16.86 1.24
C ASP A 109 -7.45 15.93 0.36
N TYR A 110 -7.32 14.66 0.77
CA TYR A 110 -6.58 13.66 0.01
C TYR A 110 -7.32 13.26 -1.28
N ALA A 111 -8.65 13.24 -1.29
CA ALA A 111 -9.44 13.01 -2.50
C ALA A 111 -9.19 14.11 -3.53
N ALA A 112 -9.25 15.39 -3.11
CA ALA A 112 -8.98 16.54 -3.96
C ALA A 112 -7.56 16.50 -4.51
N LEU A 113 -6.56 16.21 -3.67
CA LEU A 113 -5.17 16.07 -4.10
C LEU A 113 -4.99 14.97 -5.14
N LYS A 114 -5.66 13.82 -4.99
CA LYS A 114 -5.60 12.75 -5.99
C LYS A 114 -6.21 13.15 -7.33
N GLN A 115 -7.31 13.90 -7.32
CA GLN A 115 -7.92 14.41 -8.55
C GLN A 115 -6.98 15.36 -9.27
N GLN A 116 -6.40 16.33 -8.55
CA GLN A 116 -5.39 17.22 -9.09
C GLN A 116 -4.18 16.45 -9.62
N ALA A 117 -3.64 15.51 -8.84
CA ALA A 117 -2.51 14.69 -9.24
C ALA A 117 -2.82 13.86 -10.49
N ALA A 118 -4.04 13.35 -10.65
CA ALA A 118 -4.43 12.60 -11.84
C ALA A 118 -4.44 13.47 -13.10
N LEU A 119 -4.94 14.70 -12.99
CA LEU A 119 -4.95 15.68 -14.09
C LEU A 119 -3.52 16.09 -14.49
N GLU A 120 -2.68 16.42 -13.50
CA GLU A 120 -1.32 16.88 -13.74
C GLU A 120 -0.37 15.76 -14.21
N ALA A 121 -0.59 14.54 -13.74
CA ALA A 121 0.25 13.40 -14.07
C ALA A 121 0.13 12.98 -15.53
N ASN A 122 -1.01 13.23 -16.20
CA ASN A 122 -1.25 12.82 -17.58
C ASN A 122 -0.84 11.36 -17.86
N HIS A 123 -1.36 10.44 -17.03
CA HIS A 123 -1.05 9.00 -17.04
C HIS A 123 0.37 8.58 -16.61
N ASP A 124 1.23 9.51 -16.19
CA ASP A 124 2.54 9.19 -15.59
C ASP A 124 2.39 8.77 -14.11
N GLY A 125 2.64 7.49 -13.83
CA GLY A 125 2.56 6.92 -12.49
C GLY A 125 3.57 7.50 -11.49
N GLU A 126 4.78 7.83 -11.93
CA GLU A 126 5.81 8.43 -11.08
C GLU A 126 5.46 9.87 -10.73
N LYS A 127 5.01 10.65 -11.72
CA LYS A 127 4.54 12.02 -11.48
C LYS A 127 3.35 12.05 -10.51
N TYR A 128 2.40 11.14 -10.70
CA TYR A 128 1.26 10.97 -9.78
C TYR A 128 1.71 10.65 -8.35
N ARG A 129 2.69 9.77 -8.18
CA ARG A 129 3.23 9.40 -6.85
C ARG A 129 3.93 10.59 -6.19
N LYS A 130 4.76 11.33 -6.94
CA LYS A 130 5.51 12.48 -6.45
C LYS A 130 4.61 13.62 -5.96
N ILE A 131 3.52 13.91 -6.67
CA ILE A 131 2.56 14.96 -6.25
C ILE A 131 1.92 14.62 -4.90
N LYS A 132 1.69 13.33 -4.62
CA LYS A 132 1.03 12.87 -3.40
C LYS A 132 1.97 12.68 -2.21
N GLU A 133 3.26 12.52 -2.48
CA GLU A 133 4.28 12.20 -1.47
C GLU A 133 4.34 13.21 -0.30
N PRO A 134 4.22 14.54 -0.51
CA PRO A 134 4.25 15.51 0.59
C PRO A 134 3.11 15.33 1.60
N MET A 135 1.88 15.12 1.14
CA MET A 135 0.73 14.93 2.03
C MET A 135 0.82 13.60 2.79
N PHE A 136 1.30 12.54 2.13
CA PHE A 136 1.58 11.27 2.80
C PHE A 136 2.57 11.44 3.96
N LYS A 137 3.70 12.13 3.70
CA LYS A 137 4.69 12.44 4.73
C LYS A 137 4.13 13.31 5.86
N ALA A 138 3.29 14.30 5.53
CA ALA A 138 2.67 15.17 6.52
C ALA A 138 1.71 14.42 7.45
N ILE A 139 0.94 13.46 6.91
CA ILE A 139 0.02 12.62 7.70
C ILE A 139 0.79 11.72 8.66
N ILE A 140 1.84 11.05 8.20
CA ILE A 140 2.67 10.18 9.04
C ILE A 140 3.33 10.96 10.16
N ARG A 141 3.92 12.12 9.85
CA ARG A 141 4.62 12.95 10.84
C ARG A 141 3.70 13.45 11.96
N LYS A 142 2.41 13.69 11.68
CA LYS A 142 1.45 14.10 12.71
C LYS A 142 1.21 12.98 13.73
N GLN A 143 1.07 11.73 13.28
CA GLN A 143 0.87 10.61 14.20
C GLN A 143 2.09 10.31 15.07
N GLU A 144 3.31 10.51 14.58
CA GLU A 144 4.52 10.36 15.40
C GLU A 144 4.58 11.35 16.58
N ASN A 145 3.94 12.52 16.44
CA ASN A 145 3.87 13.54 17.49
C ASN A 145 2.71 13.33 18.47
N ASP A 146 1.62 12.70 18.03
CA ASP A 146 0.43 12.44 18.86
C ASP A 146 0.62 11.21 19.79
N CYS A 147 1.62 10.37 19.52
CA CYS A 147 2.02 9.22 20.36
C CYS A 147 3.15 9.52 21.37
N ARG A 148 3.56 10.78 21.55
CA ARG A 148 4.54 11.22 22.56
C ARG A 148 3.86 11.99 23.69
#